data_AF-A0A0D7AHX3-F1
#
_entry.id   AF-A0A0D7AHX3-F1
#
_cell.length_a   1.000
_cell.length_b   1.000
_cell.length_c   1.000
_cell.angle_alpha   90.00
_cell.angle_beta   90.00
_cell.angle_gamma   90.00
#
_symmetry.space_group_name_H-M   'P 1'
#
loop_
_entity.id
_entity.type
_entity.pdbx_description
1 polymer ?
#
loop_
_entity_poly.entity_id
_entity_poly.type
_entity_poly.pdbx_seq_one_letter_code
_entity_poly.pdbx_strand_id
1 'polypeptide(L)'
;NPCGHSFCAECGWQWIVQVKRLAFKGHGCPVCRVKLDRSRPMLVNISLDNIVERYIHALAQTVDVVWSPSGEKYREWEARKKYM
;
A
#
# COMPACT_ATOMS: atom_id res chain seq x y z
N ASN A 1 -5.84 -13.50 -1.09
CA ASN A 1 -4.74 -13.93 -0.20
C ASN A 1 -5.23 -14.01 1.24
N PRO A 2 -5.01 -15.11 1.96
CA PRO A 2 -5.92 -15.52 3.05
C PRO A 2 -5.77 -14.73 4.35
N CYS A 3 -4.64 -14.04 4.58
CA CYS A 3 -4.31 -13.46 5.88
C CYS A 3 -4.85 -12.04 6.14
N GLY A 4 -5.55 -11.41 5.20
CA GLY A 4 -6.16 -10.07 5.37
C GLY A 4 -5.22 -8.85 5.44
N HIS A 5 -3.90 -9.04 5.54
CA HIS A 5 -2.96 -7.91 5.55
C HIS A 5 -2.95 -7.14 4.23
N SER A 6 -3.00 -5.81 4.34
CA SER A 6 -3.01 -4.88 3.22
C SER A 6 -1.69 -4.12 3.12
N PHE A 7 -1.31 -3.73 1.91
CA PHE A 7 -0.07 -3.01 1.60
C PHE A 7 -0.37 -1.93 0.56
N CYS A 8 0.54 -0.98 0.41
CA CYS A 8 0.53 -0.12 -0.78
C CYS A 8 0.66 -0.97 -2.05
N ALA A 9 0.05 -0.54 -3.15
CA ALA A 9 0.03 -1.29 -4.41
C ALA A 9 1.45 -1.66 -4.87
N GLU A 10 2.36 -0.68 -4.88
CA GLU A 10 3.77 -0.87 -5.25
C GLU A 10 4.48 -1.87 -4.32
N CYS A 11 4.33 -1.69 -3.01
CA CYS A 11 4.94 -2.52 -1.98
C CYS A 11 4.57 -3.99 -2.15
N GLY A 12 3.28 -4.27 -2.32
CA GLY A 12 2.80 -5.64 -2.50
C GLY A 12 3.14 -6.21 -3.88
N TRP A 13 3.19 -5.38 -4.93
CA TRP A 13 3.66 -5.78 -6.26
C TRP A 13 5.13 -6.18 -6.25
N GLN A 14 6.01 -5.32 -5.71
CA GLN A 14 7.43 -5.61 -5.54
C GLN A 14 7.63 -6.92 -4.79
N TRP A 15 6.89 -7.14 -3.70
CA TRP A 15 6.96 -8.40 -2.95
C TRP A 15 6.55 -9.61 -3.79
N ILE A 16 5.41 -9.54 -4.49
CA ILE A 16 4.89 -10.69 -5.25
C ILE A 16 5.67 -10.94 -6.54
N VAL A 17 6.26 -9.92 -7.16
CA VAL A 17 6.89 -10.05 -8.48
C VAL A 17 8.41 -10.14 -8.38
N GLN A 18 9.06 -9.31 -7.57
CA GLN A 18 10.52 -9.30 -7.48
C GLN A 18 11.03 -10.46 -6.61
N VAL A 19 10.34 -10.79 -5.50
CA VAL A 19 10.76 -11.90 -4.62
C VAL A 19 10.51 -13.27 -5.26
N LYS A 20 9.67 -13.37 -6.29
CA LYS A 20 9.55 -14.59 -7.12
C LYS A 20 10.86 -14.98 -7.81
N ARG A 21 11.77 -14.02 -8.08
CA ARG A 21 13.07 -14.29 -8.72
C ARG A 21 14.11 -14.88 -7.75
N LEU A 22 13.93 -14.69 -6.45
CA LEU A 22 14.83 -15.20 -5.40
C LEU A 22 14.21 -16.44 -4.77
N ALA A 23 14.42 -17.57 -5.43
CA ALA A 23 13.69 -18.84 -5.31
C ALA A 23 13.70 -19.58 -3.95
N PHE A 24 13.96 -18.94 -2.80
CA PHE A 24 14.18 -19.71 -1.56
C PHE A 24 13.53 -19.21 -0.25
N LYS A 25 13.00 -17.99 -0.11
CA LYS A 25 12.50 -17.52 1.21
C LYS A 25 11.27 -16.58 1.25
N GLY A 26 10.63 -16.27 0.12
CA GLY A 26 9.59 -15.22 0.07
C GLY A 26 8.25 -15.65 -0.51
N HIS A 27 7.59 -16.63 0.10
CA HIS A 27 6.32 -17.18 -0.40
C HIS A 27 5.11 -16.86 0.51
N GLY A 28 5.37 -16.12 1.58
CA GLY A 28 4.38 -15.75 2.57
C GLY A 28 4.09 -14.27 2.58
N CYS A 29 3.01 -13.89 3.25
CA CYS A 29 2.72 -12.54 3.65
C CYS A 29 3.97 -11.90 4.30
N PRO A 30 4.36 -10.65 3.93
CA PRO A 30 5.47 -9.94 4.58
C PRO A 30 5.34 -9.86 6.10
N VAL A 31 4.10 -9.78 6.61
CA VAL A 31 3.80 -9.61 8.04
C VAL A 31 3.77 -10.94 8.78
N CYS A 32 2.88 -11.85 8.36
CA CYS A 32 2.59 -13.07 9.12
C CYS A 32 3.18 -14.35 8.51
N ARG A 33 3.88 -14.25 7.37
CA ARG A 33 4.48 -15.37 6.63
C ARG A 33 3.51 -16.46 6.15
N VAL A 34 2.20 -16.29 6.36
CA VAL A 34 1.16 -17.16 5.77
C VAL A 34 1.35 -17.25 4.27
N LYS A 35 1.34 -18.48 3.74
CA LYS A 35 1.53 -18.77 2.32
C LYS A 35 0.50 -18.03 1.46
N LEU A 36 0.98 -17.33 0.44
CA LEU A 36 0.13 -16.61 -0.51
C LEU A 36 -0.24 -17.51 -1.69
N ASP A 37 -1.46 -17.37 -2.21
CA ASP A 37 -1.90 -18.02 -3.44
C ASP A 37 -1.31 -17.27 -4.64
N ARG A 38 -0.61 -18.00 -5.52
CA ARG A 38 0.09 -17.44 -6.68
C ARG A 38 -0.78 -17.33 -7.92
N SER A 39 -1.89 -18.07 -7.94
CA SER A 39 -2.87 -18.07 -9.03
C SER A 39 -3.85 -16.90 -8.92
N ARG A 40 -3.91 -16.26 -7.74
CA ARG A 40 -4.81 -15.16 -7.46
C ARG A 40 -4.05 -13.86 -7.24
N PRO A 41 -4.48 -12.74 -7.86
CA PRO A 41 -3.89 -11.44 -7.57
C PRO A 41 -4.18 -11.03 -6.13
N MET A 42 -3.40 -10.06 -5.62
CA MET A 42 -3.87 -9.30 -4.46
C MET A 42 -5.09 -8.48 -4.86
N LEU A 43 -6.05 -8.39 -3.96
CA LEU A 43 -7.24 -7.57 -4.17
C LEU A 43 -7.00 -6.20 -3.56
N VAL A 44 -7.53 -5.17 -4.21
CA VAL A 44 -7.53 -3.80 -3.69
C VAL A 44 -8.46 -3.73 -2.48
N ASN A 45 -8.00 -3.13 -1.39
CA ASN A 45 -8.81 -2.88 -0.21
C ASN A 45 -9.42 -1.48 -0.29
N ILE A 46 -10.54 -1.35 -1.00
CA ILE A 46 -11.24 -0.07 -1.25
C ILE A 46 -11.61 0.62 0.06
N SER A 47 -12.04 -0.14 1.07
CA SER A 47 -12.39 0.43 2.38
C SER A 47 -11.19 1.07 3.07
N LEU A 48 -10.03 0.40 3.05
CA LEU A 48 -8.81 0.97 3.62
C LEU A 48 -8.33 2.19 2.82
N ASP A 49 -8.42 2.14 1.50
CA ASP A 49 -8.04 3.25 0.62
C ASP A 49 -8.85 4.51 0.93
N ASN A 50 -10.18 4.37 1.03
CA ASN A 50 -11.08 5.46 1.42
C ASN A 50 -10.78 6.01 2.83
N ILE A 51 -10.40 5.15 3.78
CA ILE A 51 -10.02 5.59 5.14
C ILE A 51 -8.74 6.42 5.10
N VAL A 52 -7.72 5.94 4.36
CA VAL A 52 -6.46 6.67 4.20
C VAL A 52 -6.72 8.02 3.54
N GLU A 53 -7.51 8.07 2.48
CA GLU A 53 -7.85 9.32 1.79
C GLU A 53 -8.52 10.34 2.71
N ARG A 54 -9.55 9.93 3.45
CA ARG A 54 -10.22 10.82 4.40
C ARG A 54 -9.28 11.29 5.51
N TYR A 55 -8.40 10.42 5.98
CA TYR A 55 -7.41 10.77 7.01
C TYR A 55 -6.39 11.79 6.49
N ILE A 56 -5.89 11.63 5.27
CA ILE A 56 -4.99 12.63 4.65
C ILE A 56 -5.70 13.97 4.46
N HIS A 57 -6.96 13.99 4.01
CA HIS A 57 -7.73 15.24 3.92
C HIS A 57 -7.94 15.92 5.28
N ALA A 58 -8.19 15.14 6.34
CA ALA A 58 -8.27 15.67 7.69
C ALA A 58 -6.93 16.26 8.16
N LEU A 59 -5.81 15.58 7.89
CA LEU A 59 -4.47 16.10 8.19
C LEU A 59 -4.17 17.41 7.46
N ALA A 60 -4.62 17.56 6.21
CA ALA A 60 -4.45 18.79 5.44
C ALA A 60 -5.20 20.00 6.02
N GLN A 61 -6.17 19.77 6.91
CA GLN A 61 -6.89 20.82 7.64
C GLN A 61 -6.26 21.16 9.00
N THR A 62 -5.23 20.42 9.43
CA THR A 62 -4.51 20.69 10.67
C THR A 62 -3.41 21.73 10.47
N VAL A 63 -2.78 22.17 11.56
CA VAL A 63 -1.62 23.07 11.53
C VAL A 63 -0.33 22.40 11.05
N ASP A 64 -0.35 21.10 10.72
CA ASP A 64 0.81 20.40 10.20
C ASP A 64 1.07 20.76 8.73
N VAL A 65 2.01 21.69 8.55
CA VAL A 65 2.38 22.23 7.23
C VAL A 65 2.86 21.17 6.23
N VAL A 66 3.38 20.03 6.70
CA VAL A 66 3.89 18.98 5.79
C VAL A 66 2.76 18.22 5.10
N TRP A 67 1.55 18.23 5.65
CA TRP A 67 0.34 17.63 5.09
C TRP A 67 -0.62 18.65 4.47
N SER A 68 -0.29 19.93 4.53
CA SER A 68 -1.01 20.95 3.76
C SER A 68 -0.97 20.64 2.26
N PRO A 69 -1.89 21.20 1.43
CA PRO A 69 -1.90 20.93 -0.01
C PRO A 69 -0.58 21.24 -0.74
N SER A 70 0.22 22.19 -0.23
CA SER A 70 1.57 22.51 -0.73
C SER A 70 2.68 21.73 -0.02
N GLY A 71 2.35 21.00 1.05
CA GLY A 71 3.27 20.21 1.85
C GLY A 71 3.84 19.00 1.10
N GLU A 72 5.07 18.64 1.46
CA GLU A 72 5.83 17.56 0.81
C GLU A 72 5.08 16.22 0.84
N LYS A 73 4.53 15.83 1.99
CA LYS A 73 3.86 14.52 2.15
C LYS A 73 2.54 14.44 1.41
N TYR A 74 1.78 15.53 1.37
CA TYR A 74 0.53 15.58 0.61
C TYR A 74 0.80 15.43 -0.90
N ARG A 75 1.80 16.14 -1.42
CA ARG A 75 2.22 16.05 -2.83
C ARG A 75 2.75 14.66 -3.19
N GLU A 76 3.54 14.05 -2.31
CA GLU A 76 4.03 12.68 -2.50
C GLU A 76 2.87 11.68 -2.59
N TRP A 77 1.90 11.78 -1.69
CA TRP A 77 0.71 10.93 -1.69
C TRP A 77 -0.16 11.14 -2.94
N GLU A 78 -0.42 12.38 -3.35
CA GLU A 78 -1.11 12.72 -4.61
C GLU A 78 -0.39 12.12 -5.84
N ALA A 79 0.94 12.23 -5.88
CA ALA A 79 1.73 11.68 -6.99
C ALA A 79 1.58 10.15 -7.11
N ARG A 80 1.44 9.44 -5.98
CA ARG A 80 1.23 7.99 -5.97
C ARG A 80 -0.13 7.57 -6.54
N LYS A 81 -1.17 8.41 -6.39
CA LYS A 81 -2.50 8.13 -6.99
C LYS A 81 -2.49 8.17 -8.52
N LYS A 82 -1.57 8.94 -9.12
CA LYS A 82 -1.50 9.11 -10.58
C LYS A 82 -1.08 7.84 -11.35
N TYR A 83 -0.64 6.80 -10.63
CA TYR A 83 -0.13 5.55 -11.20
C TYR A 83 -0.90 4.30 -10.71
N MET A 84 -2.03 4.47 -10.02
CA MET A 84 -2.99 3.41 -9.72
C MET A 84 -4.04 3.32 -10.82
#